data_AF-A0A1A8EAX3-F1
#
_entry.id   AF-A0A1A8EAX3-F1
#
_cell.length_a   1.000
_cell.length_b   1.000
_cell.length_c   1.000
_cell.angle_alpha   90.00
_cell.angle_beta   90.00
_cell.angle_gamma   90.00
#
_symmetry.space_group_name_H-M   'P 1'
#
loop_
_entity.id
_entity.type
_entity.pdbx_description
1 polymer ?
#
loop_
_entity_poly.entity_id
_entity_poly.type
_entity_poly.pdbx_seq_one_letter_code
_entity_poly.pdbx_strand_id
1 'polypeptide(L)'
;TSPRCVHGVVLATLLDLCDNPNTRSQILSWRDTDGQTAPRILLELWRDEEEELGVLRDQHGRIKDPKKPILTHLQQEVSGGSSFPADSPSAAVLEVSENLRAKIHLIFCCLGFQELPGLSAEDFVTLSIVRRYLNFKVGEVWDEVSRELFLEGTRLTSSDEEALRSICETSEETARRVMEEQSDILEQQQSVELHEEMVAYAEMKSHWKQQELTAQSWKNYVSRTSAYSVLKEVKVQRKEQVEWSRPTPEDGGAAGPPAEVLHRHV
;
A
#
# COMPACT_ATOMS: atom_id res chain seq x y z
N THR A 1 -2.90 -0.78 29.71
CA THR A 1 -3.92 -1.54 28.96
C THR A 1 -5.24 -1.43 29.69
N SER A 2 -6.28 -0.91 29.02
CA SER A 2 -7.62 -0.81 29.58
C SER A 2 -8.29 -2.20 29.61
N PRO A 3 -9.15 -2.53 30.59
CA PRO A 3 -9.88 -3.81 30.58
C PRO A 3 -10.74 -3.97 29.32
N ARG A 4 -10.83 -5.18 28.73
CA ARG A 4 -11.62 -5.46 27.51
C ARG A 4 -13.09 -5.00 27.60
N CYS A 5 -13.69 -5.10 28.78
CA CYS A 5 -15.04 -4.59 29.02
C CYS A 5 -15.18 -3.10 28.73
N VAL A 6 -14.12 -2.31 28.93
CA VAL A 6 -14.09 -0.88 28.62
C VAL A 6 -14.09 -0.65 27.11
N HIS A 7 -13.35 -1.44 26.32
CA HIS A 7 -13.38 -1.32 24.86
C HIS A 7 -14.79 -1.58 24.31
N GLY A 8 -15.45 -2.63 24.81
CA GLY A 8 -16.84 -2.94 24.43
C GLY A 8 -17.81 -1.81 24.72
N VAL A 9 -17.74 -1.22 25.92
CA VAL A 9 -18.59 -0.08 26.32
C VAL A 9 -18.28 1.17 25.51
N VAL A 10 -17.01 1.45 25.24
CA VAL A 10 -16.59 2.61 24.43
C VAL A 10 -17.09 2.48 22.99
N LEU A 11 -16.92 1.31 22.35
CA LEU A 11 -17.42 1.08 21.00
C LEU A 11 -18.94 1.13 20.92
N ALA A 12 -19.64 0.61 21.94
CA ALA A 12 -21.10 0.73 22.01
C ALA A 12 -21.54 2.19 22.12
N THR A 13 -20.89 2.98 22.99
CA THR A 13 -21.18 4.41 23.14
C THR A 13 -20.86 5.17 21.86
N LEU A 14 -19.76 4.83 21.17
CA LEU A 14 -19.42 5.43 19.89
C LEU A 14 -20.45 5.12 18.81
N LEU A 15 -20.96 3.88 18.81
CA LEU A 15 -22.02 3.46 17.90
C LEU A 15 -23.33 4.23 18.17
N ASP A 16 -23.71 4.43 19.43
CA ASP A 16 -24.88 5.26 19.79
C ASP A 16 -24.71 6.71 19.29
N LEU A 17 -23.47 7.24 19.32
CA LEU A 17 -23.17 8.57 18.79
C LEU A 17 -23.22 8.62 17.26
N CYS A 18 -23.02 7.50 16.56
CA CYS A 18 -23.08 7.45 15.10
C CYS A 18 -24.48 7.74 14.53
N ASP A 19 -25.55 7.67 15.34
CA ASP A 19 -26.89 8.12 14.94
C ASP A 19 -26.94 9.63 14.61
N ASN A 20 -26.00 10.42 15.14
CA ASN A 20 -25.86 11.82 14.78
C ASN A 20 -25.03 11.95 13.47
N PRO A 21 -25.59 12.56 12.40
CA PRO A 21 -24.90 12.69 11.12
C PRO A 21 -23.59 13.51 11.20
N ASN A 22 -23.44 14.36 12.21
CA ASN A 22 -22.21 15.14 12.42
C ASN A 22 -21.07 14.32 13.05
N THR A 23 -21.37 13.17 13.64
CA THR A 23 -20.36 12.33 14.31
C THR A 23 -19.35 11.77 13.32
N ARG A 24 -19.79 11.44 12.10
CA ARG A 24 -18.92 10.90 11.04
C ARG A 24 -17.69 11.78 10.79
N SER A 25 -17.89 13.08 10.55
CA SER A 25 -16.79 14.01 10.27
C SER A 25 -15.87 14.19 11.48
N GLN A 26 -16.42 14.15 12.70
CA GLN A 26 -15.64 14.22 13.94
C GLN A 26 -14.76 12.98 14.11
N ILE A 27 -15.30 11.78 13.89
CA ILE A 27 -14.52 10.54 13.97
C ILE A 27 -13.42 10.52 12.90
N LEU A 28 -13.75 10.89 11.66
CA LEU A 28 -12.77 10.88 10.56
C LEU A 28 -11.67 11.96 10.70
N SER A 29 -11.95 13.05 11.40
CA SER A 29 -10.96 14.10 11.70
C SER A 29 -10.15 13.84 12.97
N TRP A 30 -10.60 12.92 13.83
CA TRP A 30 -9.91 12.58 15.07
C TRP A 30 -8.54 11.95 14.80
N ARG A 31 -7.57 12.35 15.63
CA ARG A 31 -6.19 11.83 15.63
C ARG A 31 -5.76 11.62 17.08
N ASP A 32 -4.97 10.59 17.32
CA ASP A 32 -4.31 10.40 18.62
C ASP A 32 -3.02 11.23 18.76
N THR A 33 -2.25 10.99 19.82
CA THR A 33 -0.96 11.65 20.06
C THR A 33 0.11 11.33 19.03
N ASP A 34 0.02 10.16 18.38
CA ASP A 34 0.97 9.67 17.38
C ASP A 34 0.49 9.96 15.94
N GLY A 35 -0.67 10.60 15.78
CA GLY A 35 -1.26 10.96 14.50
C GLY A 35 -2.08 9.84 13.85
N GLN A 36 -2.36 8.76 14.56
CA GLN A 36 -3.17 7.64 14.08
C GLN A 36 -4.62 8.06 13.90
N THR A 37 -5.26 7.53 12.86
CA THR A 37 -6.66 7.83 12.56
C THR A 37 -7.59 6.86 13.28
N ALA A 38 -8.80 7.30 13.62
CA ALA A 38 -9.78 6.42 14.25
C ALA A 38 -10.08 5.13 13.43
N PRO A 39 -10.23 5.19 12.09
CA PRO A 39 -10.35 3.97 11.26
C PRO A 39 -9.19 3.01 11.43
N ARG A 40 -7.95 3.50 11.51
CA ARG A 40 -6.77 2.66 11.70
C ARG A 40 -6.82 1.94 13.06
N ILE A 41 -7.11 2.65 14.14
CA ILE A 41 -7.22 2.04 15.48
C ILE A 41 -8.34 1.00 15.53
N LEU A 42 -9.48 1.24 14.87
CA LEU A 42 -10.56 0.26 14.79
C LEU A 42 -10.15 -1.03 14.06
N LEU A 43 -9.31 -0.92 13.04
CA LEU A 43 -8.78 -2.07 12.31
C LEU A 43 -7.67 -2.80 13.09
N GLU A 44 -6.85 -2.07 13.83
CA GLU A 44 -5.90 -2.65 14.79
C GLU A 44 -6.65 -3.46 15.87
N LEU A 45 -7.68 -2.87 16.50
CA LEU A 45 -8.54 -3.55 17.46
C LEU A 45 -9.24 -4.78 16.87
N TRP A 46 -9.61 -4.74 15.59
CA TRP A 46 -10.16 -5.90 14.91
C TRP A 46 -9.15 -7.04 14.81
N ARG A 47 -7.91 -6.74 14.38
CA ARG A 47 -6.84 -7.74 14.25
C ARG A 47 -6.51 -8.37 15.59
N ASP A 48 -6.40 -7.56 16.65
CA ASP A 48 -6.18 -8.05 18.02
C ASP A 48 -7.31 -8.99 18.47
N GLU A 49 -8.57 -8.62 18.21
CA GLU A 49 -9.73 -9.44 18.56
C GLU A 49 -9.74 -10.76 17.76
N GLU A 50 -9.34 -10.76 16.48
CA GLU A 50 -9.24 -11.98 15.68
C GLU A 50 -8.11 -12.91 16.11
N GLU A 51 -6.97 -12.35 16.51
CA GLU A 51 -5.86 -13.12 17.07
C GLU A 51 -6.28 -13.80 18.37
N GLU A 52 -6.94 -13.06 19.27
CA GLU A 52 -7.47 -13.62 20.53
C GLU A 52 -8.53 -14.71 20.32
N LEU A 53 -9.37 -14.56 19.30
CA LEU A 53 -10.38 -15.57 18.91
C LEU A 53 -9.79 -16.76 18.13
N GLY A 54 -8.51 -16.72 17.79
CA GLY A 54 -7.82 -17.78 17.05
C GLY A 54 -8.29 -17.91 15.60
N VAL A 55 -8.69 -16.81 14.96
CA VAL A 55 -9.08 -16.79 13.56
C VAL A 55 -7.85 -17.00 12.67
N LEU A 56 -7.95 -17.92 11.71
CA LEU A 56 -6.82 -18.26 10.85
C LEU A 56 -6.64 -17.22 9.72
N ARG A 57 -5.46 -16.60 9.70
CA ARG A 57 -5.01 -15.68 8.64
C ARG A 57 -3.77 -16.22 7.93
N ASP A 58 -3.50 -15.69 6.73
CA ASP A 58 -2.20 -15.89 6.07
C ASP A 58 -1.15 -14.90 6.60
N GLN A 59 0.09 -14.97 6.09
CA GLN A 59 1.20 -14.11 6.53
C GLN A 59 0.99 -12.61 6.26
N HIS A 60 0.00 -12.23 5.44
CA HIS A 60 -0.31 -10.84 5.10
C HIS A 60 -1.69 -10.42 5.65
N GLY A 61 -2.26 -11.19 6.60
CA GLY A 61 -3.57 -10.89 7.18
C GLY A 61 -4.76 -11.23 6.28
N ARG A 62 -4.56 -11.93 5.16
CA ARG A 62 -5.64 -12.30 4.23
C ARG A 62 -6.46 -13.49 4.74
N ILE A 63 -7.62 -13.68 4.13
CA ILE A 63 -8.42 -14.90 4.32
C ILE A 63 -7.61 -16.11 3.86
N LYS A 64 -7.44 -17.09 4.75
CA LYS A 64 -6.68 -18.32 4.48
C LYS A 64 -7.53 -19.42 3.85
N ASP A 65 -8.76 -19.58 4.33
CA ASP A 65 -9.72 -20.58 3.85
C ASP A 65 -11.04 -19.88 3.49
N PRO A 66 -11.48 -19.88 2.21
CA PRO A 66 -12.73 -19.26 1.81
C PRO A 66 -13.97 -19.92 2.42
N LYS A 67 -13.87 -21.17 2.89
CA LYS A 67 -14.96 -21.86 3.59
C LYS A 67 -15.08 -21.43 5.05
N LYS A 68 -13.99 -20.90 5.60
CA LYS A 68 -13.87 -20.54 7.02
C LYS A 68 -13.21 -19.16 7.15
N PRO A 69 -13.81 -18.11 6.58
CA PRO A 69 -13.14 -16.82 6.43
C PRO A 69 -12.92 -16.08 7.75
N ILE A 70 -13.79 -16.30 8.74
CA ILE A 70 -13.74 -15.63 10.05
C ILE A 70 -13.99 -16.59 11.24
N LEU A 71 -13.91 -17.91 10.97
CA LEU A 71 -14.20 -18.96 11.93
C LEU A 71 -13.21 -18.93 13.09
N THR A 72 -13.74 -18.93 14.30
CA THR A 72 -12.95 -18.89 15.54
C THR A 72 -12.55 -20.30 15.99
N HIS A 73 -11.47 -20.40 16.77
CA HIS A 73 -11.02 -21.69 17.32
C HIS A 73 -12.09 -22.31 18.22
N LEU A 74 -12.69 -21.52 19.10
CA LEU A 74 -13.73 -21.98 20.02
C LEU A 74 -14.96 -22.51 19.26
N GLN A 75 -15.43 -21.80 18.23
CA GLN A 75 -16.57 -22.25 17.43
C GLN A 75 -16.26 -23.56 16.69
N GLN A 76 -15.02 -23.73 16.23
CA GLN A 76 -14.58 -24.98 15.60
C GLN A 76 -14.57 -26.16 16.58
N GLU A 77 -14.13 -25.95 17.84
CA GLU A 77 -14.16 -26.98 18.88
C GLU A 77 -15.59 -27.37 19.26
N VAL A 78 -16.45 -26.38 19.50
CA VAL A 78 -17.84 -26.62 19.92
C VAL A 78 -18.67 -27.27 18.80
N SER A 79 -18.38 -26.96 17.55
CA SER A 79 -19.03 -27.59 16.39
C SER A 79 -18.54 -29.02 16.09
N GLY A 80 -17.54 -29.51 16.84
CA GLY A 80 -16.77 -30.72 16.57
C GLY A 80 -17.47 -32.08 16.80
N GLY A 81 -18.79 -32.16 17.00
CA GLY A 81 -19.48 -33.45 16.93
C GLY A 81 -20.77 -33.65 17.73
N SER A 82 -21.29 -32.64 18.43
CA SER A 82 -22.57 -32.74 19.13
C SER A 82 -23.60 -31.78 18.56
N SER A 83 -24.87 -32.19 18.57
CA SER A 83 -25.99 -31.30 18.31
C SER A 83 -26.13 -30.28 19.44
N PHE A 84 -26.61 -29.08 19.12
CA PHE A 84 -26.84 -28.04 20.12
C PHE A 84 -28.23 -28.17 20.75
N PRO A 85 -28.43 -27.67 21.98
CA PRO A 85 -29.77 -27.54 22.56
C PRO A 85 -30.64 -26.58 21.71
N ALA A 86 -31.87 -26.98 21.40
CA ALA A 86 -32.82 -26.16 20.63
C ALA A 86 -33.17 -24.83 21.31
N ASP A 87 -33.00 -24.74 22.63
CA ASP A 87 -33.32 -23.55 23.43
C ASP A 87 -32.19 -22.51 23.46
N SER A 88 -31.03 -22.80 22.82
CA SER A 88 -29.87 -21.92 22.81
C SER A 88 -29.60 -21.35 21.42
N PRO A 89 -29.21 -20.06 21.30
CA PRO A 89 -28.70 -19.52 20.05
C PRO A 89 -27.46 -20.28 19.59
N SER A 90 -27.26 -20.32 18.27
CA SER A 90 -26.11 -21.02 17.68
C SER A 90 -24.79 -20.33 18.05
N ALA A 91 -23.68 -21.08 17.98
CA ALA A 91 -22.36 -20.56 18.34
C ALA A 91 -21.99 -19.33 17.49
N ALA A 92 -22.31 -19.34 16.19
CA ALA A 92 -22.10 -18.19 15.33
C ALA A 92 -22.88 -16.95 15.80
N VAL A 93 -24.11 -17.11 16.29
CA VAL A 93 -24.96 -16.00 16.77
C VAL A 93 -24.48 -15.48 18.12
N LEU A 94 -24.13 -16.36 19.05
CA LEU A 94 -23.59 -15.98 20.36
C LEU A 94 -22.34 -15.11 20.23
N GLU A 95 -21.41 -15.53 19.37
CA GLU A 95 -20.14 -14.84 19.16
C GLU A 95 -20.31 -13.38 18.71
N VAL A 96 -21.31 -13.09 17.87
CA VAL A 96 -21.63 -11.71 17.45
C VAL A 96 -21.94 -10.79 18.63
N SER A 97 -22.55 -11.34 19.69
CA SER A 97 -22.95 -10.57 20.88
C SER A 97 -21.80 -10.38 21.87
N GLU A 98 -20.84 -11.30 21.90
CA GLU A 98 -19.81 -11.36 22.94
C GLU A 98 -18.55 -10.58 22.59
N ASN A 99 -18.27 -10.36 21.31
CA ASN A 99 -17.02 -9.72 20.87
C ASN A 99 -17.17 -8.28 20.38
N LEU A 100 -16.02 -7.72 19.96
CA LEU A 100 -15.93 -6.35 19.44
C LEU A 100 -16.21 -6.26 17.93
N ARG A 101 -16.09 -7.37 17.18
CA ARG A 101 -16.15 -7.40 15.71
C ARG A 101 -17.45 -6.80 15.17
N ALA A 102 -18.60 -7.20 15.72
CA ALA A 102 -19.89 -6.66 15.30
C ALA A 102 -20.00 -5.15 15.49
N LYS A 103 -19.48 -4.63 16.62
CA LYS A 103 -19.50 -3.20 16.94
C LYS A 103 -18.60 -2.42 15.97
N ILE A 104 -17.40 -2.93 15.70
CA ILE A 104 -16.46 -2.36 14.73
C ILE A 104 -17.09 -2.31 13.33
N HIS A 105 -17.68 -3.41 12.88
CA HIS A 105 -18.38 -3.47 11.58
C HIS A 105 -19.47 -2.40 11.48
N LEU A 106 -20.33 -2.27 12.50
CA LEU A 106 -21.41 -1.30 12.51
C LEU A 106 -20.89 0.15 12.52
N ILE A 107 -19.82 0.43 13.26
CA ILE A 107 -19.16 1.74 13.20
C ILE A 107 -18.67 2.03 11.77
N PHE A 108 -18.07 1.06 11.08
CA PHE A 108 -17.68 1.24 9.68
C PHE A 108 -18.87 1.43 8.73
N CYS A 109 -20.03 0.83 9.00
CA CYS A 109 -21.26 1.15 8.27
C CYS A 109 -21.65 2.63 8.42
N CYS A 110 -21.41 3.23 9.58
CA CYS A 110 -21.65 4.66 9.82
C CYS A 110 -20.57 5.56 9.18
N LEU A 111 -19.30 5.14 9.20
CA LEU A 111 -18.18 5.91 8.62
C LEU A 111 -18.14 5.82 7.08
N GLY A 112 -18.59 4.70 6.53
CA GLY A 112 -18.35 4.30 5.15
C GLY A 112 -17.01 3.56 4.99
N PHE A 113 -16.91 2.83 3.88
CA PHE A 113 -15.74 1.99 3.55
C PHE A 113 -14.79 2.63 2.52
N GLN A 114 -15.03 3.88 2.15
CA GLN A 114 -14.30 4.60 1.11
C GLN A 114 -13.66 5.86 1.67
N GLU A 115 -12.54 6.29 1.09
CA GLU A 115 -11.85 7.55 1.40
C GLU A 115 -11.45 7.68 2.89
N LEU A 116 -11.11 6.56 3.52
CA LEU A 116 -10.66 6.54 4.92
C LEU A 116 -9.21 7.05 5.02
N PRO A 117 -8.93 8.03 5.89
CA PRO A 117 -7.61 8.64 5.96
C PRO A 117 -6.59 7.76 6.68
N GLY A 118 -5.34 7.78 6.20
CA GLY A 118 -4.17 7.26 6.91
C GLY A 118 -4.11 5.74 7.05
N LEU A 119 -4.77 5.00 6.15
CA LEU A 119 -4.76 3.54 6.12
C LEU A 119 -3.60 3.01 5.27
N SER A 120 -2.95 1.97 5.78
CA SER A 120 -1.94 1.18 5.06
C SER A 120 -2.57 0.09 4.19
N ALA A 121 -1.78 -0.58 3.34
CA ALA A 121 -2.25 -1.74 2.58
C ALA A 121 -2.79 -2.87 3.48
N GLU A 122 -2.13 -3.13 4.62
CA GLU A 122 -2.58 -4.09 5.63
C GLU A 122 -3.94 -3.70 6.23
N ASP A 123 -4.16 -2.41 6.47
CA ASP A 123 -5.45 -1.90 6.93
C ASP A 123 -6.54 -2.10 5.88
N PHE A 124 -6.26 -1.89 4.59
CA PHE A 124 -7.22 -2.17 3.52
C PHE A 124 -7.52 -3.67 3.36
N VAL A 125 -6.53 -4.54 3.57
CA VAL A 125 -6.73 -6.01 3.63
C VAL A 125 -7.67 -6.38 4.77
N THR A 126 -7.50 -5.75 5.94
CA THR A 126 -8.39 -5.97 7.10
C THR A 126 -9.79 -5.40 6.81
N LEU A 127 -9.87 -4.20 6.23
CA LEU A 127 -11.11 -3.50 5.94
C LEU A 127 -12.01 -4.28 4.97
N SER A 128 -11.44 -4.98 3.99
CA SER A 128 -12.23 -5.81 3.06
C SER A 128 -12.94 -6.97 3.79
N ILE A 129 -12.34 -7.52 4.85
CA ILE A 129 -12.97 -8.49 5.74
C ILE A 129 -14.07 -7.82 6.55
N VAL A 130 -13.76 -6.70 7.23
CA VAL A 130 -14.73 -5.96 8.06
C VAL A 130 -15.96 -5.59 7.25
N ARG A 131 -15.78 -5.12 6.01
CA ARG A 131 -16.86 -4.78 5.07
C ARG A 131 -17.80 -5.95 4.79
N ARG A 132 -17.28 -7.18 4.79
CA ARG A 132 -18.05 -8.40 4.49
C ARG A 132 -18.44 -9.21 5.73
N TYR A 133 -18.10 -8.75 6.93
CA TYR A 133 -18.34 -9.45 8.20
C TYR A 133 -19.71 -10.13 8.32
N LEU A 134 -20.81 -9.40 8.15
CA LEU A 134 -22.15 -9.99 8.28
C LEU A 134 -22.45 -11.04 7.21
N ASN A 135 -21.91 -10.92 5.99
CA ASN A 135 -22.07 -11.96 4.97
C ASN A 135 -21.38 -13.25 5.42
N PHE A 136 -20.18 -13.14 6.00
CA PHE A 136 -19.46 -14.29 6.53
C PHE A 136 -20.16 -14.92 7.73
N LYS A 137 -20.67 -14.11 8.68
CA LYS A 137 -21.44 -14.61 9.82
C LYS A 137 -22.73 -15.30 9.40
N VAL A 138 -23.44 -14.77 8.40
CA VAL A 138 -24.61 -15.44 7.81
C VAL A 138 -24.22 -16.79 7.20
N GLY A 139 -23.08 -16.86 6.52
CA GLY A 139 -22.51 -18.11 6.01
C GLY A 139 -22.28 -19.15 7.11
N GLU A 140 -21.62 -18.77 8.21
CA GLU A 140 -21.37 -19.65 9.34
C GLU A 140 -22.67 -20.16 10.00
N VAL A 141 -23.69 -19.30 10.12
CA VAL A 141 -25.01 -19.72 10.62
C VAL A 141 -25.62 -20.77 9.70
N TRP A 142 -25.52 -20.61 8.38
CA TRP A 142 -26.03 -21.61 7.42
C TRP A 142 -25.26 -22.92 7.46
N ASP A 143 -23.95 -22.88 7.69
CA ASP A 143 -23.14 -24.09 7.90
C ASP A 143 -23.54 -24.81 9.19
N GLU A 144 -23.81 -24.06 10.27
CA GLU A 144 -24.33 -24.61 11.52
C GLU A 144 -25.71 -25.24 11.33
N VAL A 145 -26.63 -24.57 10.66
CA VAL A 145 -27.97 -25.11 10.34
C VAL A 145 -27.86 -26.40 9.51
N SER A 146 -27.03 -26.40 8.46
CA SER A 146 -26.82 -27.56 7.60
C SER A 146 -26.27 -28.75 8.38
N ARG A 147 -25.33 -28.49 9.29
CA ARG A 147 -24.73 -29.51 10.17
C ARG A 147 -25.75 -30.08 11.16
N GLU A 148 -26.56 -29.24 11.82
CA GLU A 148 -27.58 -29.70 12.77
C GLU A 148 -28.64 -30.56 12.07
N LEU A 149 -29.14 -30.14 10.90
CA LEU A 149 -30.11 -30.90 10.11
C LEU A 149 -29.58 -32.31 9.77
N PHE A 150 -28.29 -32.41 9.45
CA PHE A 150 -27.63 -33.68 9.18
C PHE A 150 -27.49 -34.56 10.45
N LEU A 151 -27.11 -33.96 11.58
CA LEU A 151 -26.94 -34.69 12.85
C LEU A 151 -28.28 -35.22 13.41
N GLU A 152 -29.37 -34.48 13.23
CA GLU A 152 -30.72 -34.90 13.63
C GLU A 152 -31.33 -35.94 12.69
N GLY A 153 -30.69 -36.22 11.55
CA GLY A 153 -31.18 -37.14 10.53
C GLY A 153 -32.43 -36.63 9.81
N THR A 154 -32.61 -35.30 9.76
CA THR A 154 -33.76 -34.69 9.10
C THR A 154 -33.70 -34.95 7.60
N ARG A 155 -34.77 -35.54 7.04
CA ARG A 155 -34.86 -35.81 5.61
C ARG A 155 -35.22 -34.54 4.86
N LEU A 156 -34.23 -33.90 4.26
CA LEU A 156 -34.41 -32.75 3.39
C LEU A 156 -35.08 -33.15 2.08
N THR A 157 -35.85 -32.24 1.49
CA THR A 157 -36.29 -32.41 0.10
C THR A 157 -35.14 -32.07 -0.85
N SER A 158 -35.18 -32.57 -2.09
CA SER A 158 -34.15 -32.22 -3.08
C SER A 158 -34.04 -30.72 -3.32
N SER A 159 -35.16 -29.99 -3.22
CA SER A 159 -35.18 -28.53 -3.33
C SER A 159 -34.44 -27.86 -2.17
N ASP A 160 -34.58 -28.37 -0.94
CA ASP A 160 -33.91 -27.81 0.24
C ASP A 160 -32.40 -28.09 0.19
N GLU A 161 -32.01 -29.29 -0.26
CA GLU A 161 -30.60 -29.65 -0.46
C GLU A 161 -29.90 -28.76 -1.49
N GLU A 162 -30.58 -28.46 -2.61
CA GLU A 162 -30.09 -27.54 -3.63
C GLU A 162 -30.00 -26.10 -3.10
N ALA A 163 -30.98 -25.66 -2.32
CA ALA A 163 -30.97 -24.33 -1.72
C ALA A 163 -29.80 -24.16 -0.72
N LEU A 164 -29.60 -25.13 0.18
CA LEU A 164 -28.48 -25.10 1.13
C LEU A 164 -27.12 -25.09 0.41
N ARG A 165 -26.97 -25.92 -0.63
CA ARG A 165 -25.75 -25.94 -1.44
C ARG A 165 -25.49 -24.58 -2.10
N SER A 166 -26.51 -23.99 -2.70
CA SER A 166 -26.41 -22.67 -3.34
C SER A 166 -26.02 -21.57 -2.35
N ILE A 167 -26.55 -21.62 -1.12
CA ILE A 167 -26.20 -20.68 -0.06
C ILE A 167 -24.72 -20.84 0.35
N CYS A 168 -24.26 -22.07 0.61
CA CYS A 168 -22.85 -22.33 0.94
C CYS A 168 -21.93 -21.88 -0.20
N GLU A 169 -22.27 -22.19 -1.46
CA GLU A 169 -21.51 -21.76 -2.63
C GLU A 169 -21.42 -20.24 -2.75
N THR A 170 -22.52 -19.52 -2.49
CA THR A 170 -22.56 -18.05 -2.51
C THR A 170 -21.73 -17.43 -1.39
N SER A 171 -21.72 -18.05 -0.21
CA SER A 171 -20.87 -17.64 0.92
C SER A 171 -19.39 -17.82 0.58
N GLU A 172 -19.01 -19.01 0.11
CA GLU A 172 -17.64 -19.32 -0.32
C GLU A 172 -17.16 -18.39 -1.45
N GLU A 173 -18.04 -18.09 -2.41
CA GLU A 173 -17.76 -17.17 -3.52
C GLU A 173 -17.53 -15.74 -3.04
N THR A 174 -18.30 -15.28 -2.04
CA THR A 174 -18.07 -13.98 -1.40
C THR A 174 -16.69 -13.91 -0.76
N ALA A 175 -16.26 -14.99 -0.09
CA ALA A 175 -14.92 -15.06 0.50
C ALA A 175 -13.82 -15.09 -0.56
N ARG A 176 -13.99 -15.84 -1.67
CA ARG A 176 -13.04 -15.84 -2.79
C ARG A 176 -12.85 -14.45 -3.40
N ARG A 177 -13.94 -13.71 -3.62
CA ARG A 177 -13.85 -12.33 -4.13
C ARG A 177 -13.11 -11.39 -3.19
N VAL A 178 -13.26 -11.58 -1.88
CA VAL A 178 -12.47 -10.81 -0.90
C VAL A 178 -10.99 -11.20 -0.96
N MET A 179 -10.67 -12.49 -1.15
CA MET A 179 -9.28 -12.92 -1.33
C MET A 179 -8.64 -12.33 -2.61
N GLU A 180 -9.42 -12.22 -3.69
CA GLU A 180 -9.00 -11.54 -4.92
C GLU A 180 -8.74 -10.04 -4.65
N GLU A 181 -9.71 -9.34 -4.03
CA GLU A 181 -9.56 -7.93 -3.62
C GLU A 181 -8.31 -7.72 -2.74
N GLN A 182 -8.06 -8.62 -1.79
CA GLN A 182 -6.89 -8.57 -0.91
C GLN A 182 -5.58 -8.81 -1.67
N SER A 183 -5.59 -9.62 -2.72
CA SER A 183 -4.41 -9.85 -3.56
C SER A 183 -4.11 -8.62 -4.41
N ASP A 184 -5.15 -8.02 -5.01
CA ASP A 184 -5.02 -6.77 -5.78
C ASP A 184 -4.45 -5.63 -4.93
N ILE A 185 -4.88 -5.50 -3.67
CA ILE A 185 -4.36 -4.48 -2.73
C ILE A 185 -2.85 -4.63 -2.53
N LEU A 186 -2.38 -5.86 -2.29
CA LEU A 186 -0.96 -6.14 -2.03
C LEU A 186 -0.11 -5.99 -3.30
N GLU A 187 -0.61 -6.44 -4.45
CA GLU A 187 0.06 -6.29 -5.74
C GLU A 187 0.20 -4.81 -6.12
N GLN A 188 -0.84 -4.01 -5.89
CA GLN A 188 -0.79 -2.58 -6.12
C GLN A 188 0.24 -1.89 -5.21
N GLN A 189 0.28 -2.25 -3.92
CA GLN A 189 1.28 -1.72 -2.99
C GLN A 189 2.71 -2.07 -3.43
N GLN A 190 2.95 -3.32 -3.81
CA GLN A 190 4.26 -3.78 -4.28
C GLN A 190 4.69 -3.05 -5.57
N SER A 191 3.75 -2.81 -6.49
CA SER A 191 4.01 -2.06 -7.73
C SER A 191 4.43 -0.61 -7.45
N VAL A 192 3.76 0.05 -6.50
CA VAL A 192 4.10 1.42 -6.07
C VAL A 192 5.50 1.46 -5.43
N GLU A 193 5.79 0.54 -4.50
CA GLU A 193 7.10 0.46 -3.84
C GLU A 193 8.24 0.23 -4.84
N LEU A 194 8.05 -0.70 -5.79
CA LEU A 194 9.03 -0.96 -6.84
C LEU A 194 9.26 0.27 -7.72
N HIS A 195 8.19 0.99 -8.05
CA HIS A 195 8.30 2.22 -8.84
C HIS A 195 9.09 3.31 -8.10
N GLU A 196 8.79 3.53 -6.82
CA GLU A 196 9.51 4.49 -5.97
C GLU A 196 11.00 4.12 -5.84
N GLU A 197 11.29 2.83 -5.63
CA GLU A 197 12.65 2.32 -5.59
C GLU A 197 13.40 2.58 -6.92
N MET A 198 12.76 2.31 -8.06
CA MET A 198 13.32 2.59 -9.38
C MET A 198 13.64 4.08 -9.58
N VAL A 199 12.76 4.97 -9.16
CA VAL A 199 12.98 6.43 -9.21
C VAL A 199 14.18 6.81 -8.35
N ALA A 200 14.23 6.34 -7.10
CA ALA A 200 15.34 6.61 -6.19
C ALA A 200 16.69 6.11 -6.74
N TYR A 201 16.74 4.92 -7.34
CA TYR A 201 17.95 4.41 -8.00
C TYR A 201 18.39 5.28 -9.18
N ALA A 202 17.44 5.74 -10.00
CA ALA A 202 17.73 6.60 -11.14
C ALA A 202 18.31 7.94 -10.68
N GLU A 203 17.72 8.55 -9.64
CA GLU A 203 18.21 9.78 -9.02
C GLU A 203 19.63 9.58 -8.47
N MET A 204 19.85 8.52 -7.70
CA MET A 204 21.17 8.20 -7.15
C MET A 204 22.22 8.05 -8.26
N LYS A 205 21.91 7.30 -9.31
CA LYS A 205 22.81 7.11 -10.47
C LYS A 205 23.12 8.43 -11.18
N SER A 206 22.13 9.31 -11.31
CA SER A 206 22.31 10.64 -11.89
C SER A 206 23.25 11.51 -11.04
N HIS A 207 23.08 11.47 -9.72
CA HIS A 207 23.91 12.19 -8.76
C HIS A 207 25.36 11.71 -8.82
N TRP A 208 25.61 10.39 -8.83
CA TRP A 208 26.96 9.82 -9.01
C TRP A 208 27.61 10.30 -10.31
N LYS A 209 26.86 10.30 -11.42
CA LYS A 209 27.38 10.77 -12.71
C LYS A 209 27.72 12.26 -12.69
N GLN A 210 26.91 13.08 -12.04
CA GLN A 210 27.16 14.51 -11.91
C GLN A 210 28.38 14.79 -11.02
N GLN A 211 28.55 14.04 -9.94
CA GLN A 211 29.71 14.15 -9.07
C GLN A 211 31.00 13.79 -9.80
N GLU A 212 30.99 12.72 -10.60
CA GLU A 212 32.12 12.32 -11.44
C GLU A 212 32.48 13.40 -12.47
N LEU A 213 31.49 13.95 -13.19
CA LEU A 213 31.71 15.05 -14.14
C LEU A 213 32.26 16.30 -13.45
N THR A 214 31.81 16.59 -12.24
CA THR A 214 32.30 17.73 -11.45
C THR A 214 33.73 17.50 -10.97
N ALA A 215 34.09 16.28 -10.57
CA ALA A 215 35.46 15.93 -10.22
C ALA A 215 36.40 16.02 -11.42
N GLN A 216 35.96 15.57 -12.60
CA GLN A 216 36.73 15.68 -13.85
C GLN A 216 36.92 17.13 -14.28
N SER A 217 35.86 17.96 -14.21
CA SER A 217 35.93 19.37 -14.56
C SER A 217 36.84 20.14 -13.58
N TRP A 218 36.77 19.83 -12.28
CA TRP A 218 37.67 20.36 -11.26
C TRP A 218 39.13 19.98 -11.54
N LYS A 219 39.41 18.71 -11.84
CA LYS A 219 40.77 18.24 -12.20
C LYS A 219 41.32 18.97 -13.42
N ASN A 220 40.50 19.17 -14.45
CA ASN A 220 40.86 19.94 -15.64
C ASN A 220 41.07 21.44 -15.35
N TYR A 221 40.30 22.02 -14.45
CA TYR A 221 40.48 23.41 -14.03
C TYR A 221 41.80 23.60 -13.28
N VAL A 222 42.09 22.72 -12.31
CA VAL A 222 43.34 22.70 -11.54
C VAL A 222 44.55 22.51 -12.46
N SER A 223 44.48 21.58 -13.41
CA SER A 223 45.58 21.36 -14.36
C SER A 223 45.89 22.58 -15.23
N ARG A 224 44.86 23.36 -15.60
CA ARG A 224 45.00 24.59 -16.40
C ARG A 224 45.42 25.82 -15.63
N THR A 225 45.24 25.86 -14.31
CA THR A 225 45.42 27.10 -13.52
C THR A 225 46.53 27.02 -12.48
N SER A 226 46.79 25.84 -11.91
CA SER A 226 47.71 25.69 -10.78
C SER A 226 48.70 24.52 -10.91
N ALA A 227 48.53 23.61 -11.88
CA ALA A 227 49.52 22.57 -12.14
C ALA A 227 50.76 23.14 -12.87
N TYR A 228 51.80 23.44 -12.10
CA TYR A 228 53.02 24.10 -12.58
C TYR A 228 53.72 23.38 -13.75
N SER A 229 53.76 22.04 -13.74
CA SER A 229 54.35 21.24 -14.81
C SER A 229 53.61 21.42 -16.14
N VAL A 230 52.28 21.28 -16.11
CA VAL A 230 51.40 21.45 -17.27
C VAL A 230 51.44 22.88 -17.80
N LEU A 231 51.41 23.88 -16.92
CA LEU A 231 51.55 25.30 -17.28
C LEU A 231 52.89 25.61 -17.96
N LYS A 232 53.97 24.97 -17.50
CA LYS A 232 55.30 25.14 -18.08
C LYS A 232 55.37 24.56 -19.50
N GLU A 233 54.79 23.39 -19.71
CA GLU A 233 54.67 22.73 -21.03
C GLU A 233 53.84 23.57 -22.01
N VAL A 234 52.67 24.04 -21.60
CA VAL A 234 51.81 24.91 -22.43
C VAL A 234 52.52 26.23 -22.78
N LYS A 235 53.31 26.78 -21.84
CA LYS A 235 54.10 27.99 -22.09
C LYS A 235 55.20 27.76 -23.13
N VAL A 236 55.84 26.58 -23.14
CA VAL A 236 56.83 26.20 -24.16
C VAL A 236 56.16 26.09 -25.52
N GLN A 237 55.06 25.35 -25.63
CA GLN A 237 54.30 25.19 -26.88
C GLN A 237 53.81 26.53 -27.45
N ARG A 238 53.33 27.44 -26.60
CA ARG A 238 52.94 28.79 -27.05
C ARG A 238 54.11 29.58 -27.62
N LYS A 239 55.31 29.45 -27.06
CA LYS A 239 56.51 30.13 -27.59
C LYS A 239 56.88 29.57 -28.96
N GLU A 240 56.86 28.25 -29.12
CA GLU A 240 57.13 27.58 -30.39
C GLU A 240 56.12 28.00 -31.47
N GLN A 241 54.82 28.07 -31.15
CA GLN A 241 53.80 28.58 -32.08
C GLN A 241 53.99 30.05 -32.45
N VAL A 242 54.37 30.90 -31.50
CA VAL A 242 54.65 32.33 -31.76
C VAL A 242 55.88 32.50 -32.65
N GLU A 243 56.91 31.67 -32.45
CA GLU A 243 58.10 31.65 -33.32
C GLU A 243 57.78 31.16 -34.73
N TRP A 244 56.90 30.16 -34.87
CA TRP A 244 56.42 29.69 -36.17
C TRP A 244 55.52 30.70 -36.90
N SER A 245 54.78 31.53 -36.15
CA SER A 245 53.84 32.52 -36.70
C SER A 245 54.50 33.86 -37.01
N ARG A 246 55.80 34.02 -36.73
CA ARG A 246 56.52 35.27 -36.97
C ARG A 246 56.75 35.47 -38.47
N PRO A 247 56.35 36.60 -39.07
CA PRO A 247 56.66 36.87 -40.47
C PRO A 247 58.18 36.97 -40.64
N THR A 248 58.72 36.30 -41.65
CA THR A 248 60.10 36.54 -42.09
C THR A 248 60.22 37.98 -42.60
N PRO A 249 61.25 38.73 -42.18
CA PRO A 249 61.46 40.09 -42.66
C PRO A 249 61.86 40.04 -44.14
N GLU A 250 61.06 40.66 -45.01
CA GLU A 250 61.57 41.10 -46.32
C GLU A 250 62.39 42.37 -46.13
N ASP A 251 63.62 42.32 -46.63
CA ASP A 251 64.62 43.39 -46.66
C ASP A 251 64.27 44.47 -47.70
N GLY A 252 64.51 45.74 -47.36
CA GLY A 252 65.02 46.80 -48.26
C GLY A 252 64.23 47.18 -49.52
N GLY A 253 63.63 48.38 -49.54
CA GLY A 253 62.91 48.93 -50.70
C GLY A 253 63.74 49.63 -51.78
N ALA A 254 63.12 49.88 -52.94
CA ALA A 254 63.06 51.15 -53.68
C ALA A 254 62.59 50.95 -55.15
N ALA A 255 61.42 51.51 -55.51
CA ALA A 255 61.13 52.18 -56.79
C ALA A 255 59.69 52.71 -56.80
N GLY A 256 59.49 54.02 -56.92
CA GLY A 256 58.21 54.64 -57.30
C GLY A 256 58.16 54.96 -58.80
N PRO A 257 57.18 55.75 -59.27
CA PRO A 257 55.78 55.39 -59.60
C PRO A 257 55.45 55.85 -61.06
N PRO A 258 54.20 56.12 -61.49
CA PRO A 258 52.88 55.43 -61.45
C PRO A 258 52.33 55.17 -62.89
N ALA A 259 51.14 54.55 -63.07
CA ALA A 259 50.17 54.93 -64.13
C ALA A 259 48.83 54.17 -64.04
N GLU A 260 47.76 54.91 -64.30
CA GLU A 260 46.36 54.51 -64.42
C GLU A 260 46.10 53.47 -65.51
N VAL A 261 45.15 52.55 -65.29
CA VAL A 261 44.21 52.12 -66.34
C VAL A 261 42.81 51.94 -65.73
N LEU A 262 41.90 52.75 -66.27
CA LEU A 262 40.46 52.78 -66.09
C LEU A 262 39.78 51.63 -66.87
N HIS A 263 38.48 51.41 -66.56
CA HIS A 263 37.43 50.70 -67.32
C HIS A 263 37.29 49.18 -67.05
N ARG A 264 36.09 48.57 -67.01
CA ARG A 264 34.66 48.95 -67.02
C ARG A 264 33.88 47.61 -66.90
N HIS A 265 32.69 47.69 -66.30
CA HIS A 265 31.54 46.77 -66.26
C HIS A 265 31.59 45.43 -67.02
N VAL A 266 31.09 44.35 -66.39
CA VAL A 266 29.66 43.93 -66.41
C VAL A 266 29.32 43.29 -65.08
#